data_AF-A0A936JX98-F1
#
_entry.id   AF-A0A936JX98-F1
#
_cell.length_a   1.000
_cell.length_b   1.000
_cell.length_c   1.000
_cell.angle_alpha   90.00
_cell.angle_beta   90.00
_cell.angle_gamma   90.00
#
_symmetry.space_group_name_H-M   'P 1'
#
loop_
_entity.id
_entity.type
_entity.pdbx_description
1 polymer ?
#
loop_
_entity_poly.entity_id
_entity_poly.type
_entity_poly.pdbx_seq_one_letter_code
_entity_poly.pdbx_strand_id
1 'polypeptide(L)'
;MKQVISMRIRAHDLPEGATGLFEATGCKLRVTDIEDFTVLNVHQVIVWLKFDAEDPLVMKVREYLKKHGVEPWGGEYTEYSDEDRQNARLLWMRPANDVEICAGFNYGTEYDLTNACPNCHAGAKQTSVLYVDNDEIATIRKHRAVQAWTREVLVDGGMRKKLVDAGITGISFGDVRARHENGKWSMVARDQILIEHSMPPMRGELSAKDEEYLCKVCRRGGRMSSPDKPYREEDLVGMKDFNLTWEWFGEFWAEDKEKRRSEKAPESKRPRHAQSHEHIPRRWREITRLDAGGHRAMKPRQHNLQSTRAIR
;
A
#
# COMPACT_ATOMS: atom_id res chain seq x y z
N MET A 1 7.53 -22.89 -5.12
CA MET A 1 8.07 -21.88 -4.17
C MET A 1 9.59 -21.85 -4.23
N LYS A 2 10.20 -20.68 -4.00
CA LYS A 2 11.67 -20.49 -4.04
C LYS A 2 12.13 -19.54 -2.95
N GLN A 3 13.19 -19.87 -2.23
CA GLN A 3 13.80 -18.93 -1.27
C GLN A 3 14.65 -17.90 -2.02
N VAL A 4 14.46 -16.65 -1.65
CA VAL A 4 15.09 -15.49 -2.29
C VAL A 4 15.68 -14.58 -1.23
N ILE A 5 16.86 -14.05 -1.50
CA ILE A 5 17.50 -13.00 -0.71
C ILE A 5 17.34 -11.68 -1.45
N SER A 6 16.69 -10.70 -0.81
CA SER A 6 16.66 -9.31 -1.29
C SER A 6 17.61 -8.46 -0.47
N MET A 7 18.41 -7.64 -1.15
CA MET A 7 19.27 -6.64 -0.55
C MET A 7 19.00 -5.27 -1.16
N ARG A 8 18.86 -4.27 -0.30
CA ARG A 8 18.71 -2.86 -0.62
C ARG A 8 19.93 -2.12 -0.08
N ILE A 9 20.66 -1.47 -0.98
CA ILE A 9 21.95 -0.84 -0.67
C ILE A 9 21.89 0.61 -1.12
N ARG A 10 22.30 1.54 -0.25
CA ARG A 10 22.49 2.95 -0.62
C ARG A 10 23.86 3.08 -1.28
N ALA A 11 23.89 3.47 -2.54
CA ALA A 11 25.13 3.53 -3.30
C ALA A 11 26.14 4.50 -2.69
N HIS A 12 25.69 5.61 -2.10
CA HIS A 12 26.57 6.60 -1.45
C HIS A 12 27.24 6.10 -0.17
N ASP A 13 26.78 4.99 0.42
CA ASP A 13 27.44 4.34 1.55
C ASP A 13 28.69 3.55 1.09
N LEU A 14 28.90 3.41 -0.23
CA LEU A 14 30.04 2.72 -0.83
C LEU A 14 31.04 3.72 -1.41
N PRO A 15 32.36 3.48 -1.26
CA PRO A 15 33.39 4.42 -1.71
C PRO A 15 33.38 4.67 -3.22
N GLU A 16 33.00 3.67 -4.00
CA GLU A 16 32.97 3.69 -5.47
C GLU A 16 31.52 3.68 -6.00
N GLY A 17 30.55 3.98 -5.14
CA GLY A 17 29.15 3.87 -5.48
C GLY A 17 28.72 2.43 -5.78
N ALA A 18 27.65 2.30 -6.57
CA ALA A 18 27.14 1.00 -7.03
C ALA A 18 28.10 0.29 -7.99
N THR A 19 28.90 1.05 -8.77
CA THR A 19 29.83 0.50 -9.76
C THR A 19 30.89 -0.37 -9.10
N GLY A 20 31.51 0.09 -8.02
CA GLY A 20 32.52 -0.70 -7.30
C GLY A 20 31.97 -2.01 -6.74
N LEU A 21 30.72 -1.99 -6.24
CA LEU A 21 30.03 -3.22 -5.82
C LEU A 21 29.88 -4.19 -7.01
N PHE A 22 29.42 -3.71 -8.16
CA PHE A 22 29.18 -4.55 -9.33
C PHE A 22 30.47 -5.15 -9.90
N GLU A 23 31.54 -4.35 -9.98
CA GLU A 23 32.84 -4.79 -10.47
C GLU A 23 33.50 -5.79 -9.52
N ALA A 24 33.45 -5.53 -8.21
CA ALA A 24 34.06 -6.41 -7.21
C ALA A 24 33.33 -7.76 -7.06
N THR A 25 32.02 -7.78 -7.23
CA THR A 25 31.20 -8.97 -6.92
C THR A 25 30.66 -9.68 -8.16
N GLY A 26 30.58 -8.99 -9.30
CA GLY A 26 29.93 -9.50 -10.51
C GLY A 26 28.39 -9.51 -10.44
N CYS A 27 27.77 -8.87 -9.44
CA CYS A 27 26.33 -8.98 -9.20
C CYS A 27 25.43 -8.10 -10.09
N LYS A 28 25.96 -7.45 -11.13
CA LYS A 28 25.19 -6.53 -12.00
C LYS A 28 23.92 -7.16 -12.59
N LEU A 29 23.97 -8.44 -12.95
CA LEU A 29 22.82 -9.19 -13.48
C LEU A 29 21.75 -9.53 -12.44
N ARG A 30 22.00 -9.24 -11.16
CA ARG A 30 21.08 -9.45 -10.04
C ARG A 30 20.37 -8.17 -9.59
N VAL A 31 20.66 -7.05 -10.26
CA VAL A 31 19.94 -5.79 -10.03
C VAL A 31 18.53 -5.92 -10.56
N THR A 32 17.55 -5.77 -9.67
CA THR A 32 16.12 -5.79 -10.04
C THR A 32 15.56 -4.39 -10.21
N ASP A 33 16.11 -3.41 -9.49
CA ASP A 33 15.68 -2.02 -9.58
C ASP A 33 16.79 -1.07 -9.11
N ILE A 34 16.73 0.17 -9.61
CA ILE A 34 17.58 1.29 -9.18
C ILE A 34 16.66 2.49 -8.97
N GLU A 35 16.52 2.89 -7.71
CA GLU A 35 15.81 4.13 -7.38
C GLU A 35 16.82 5.28 -7.35
N ASP A 36 16.55 6.31 -8.14
CA ASP A 36 17.34 7.54 -8.19
C ASP A 36 16.42 8.71 -7.85
N PHE A 37 16.66 9.36 -6.71
CA PHE A 37 15.82 10.44 -6.23
C PHE A 37 16.58 11.43 -5.34
N THR A 38 16.00 12.62 -5.15
CA THR A 38 16.55 13.66 -4.28
C THR A 38 15.59 13.95 -3.12
N VAL A 39 16.06 13.78 -1.89
CA VAL A 39 15.30 14.14 -0.67
C VAL A 39 16.03 15.26 0.05
N LEU A 40 15.35 16.40 0.28
CA LEU A 40 15.92 17.55 0.99
C LEU A 40 17.27 18.01 0.39
N ASN A 41 17.36 18.07 -0.94
CA ASN A 41 18.57 18.39 -1.71
C ASN A 41 19.74 17.39 -1.56
N VAL A 42 19.50 16.22 -0.99
CA VAL A 42 20.47 15.11 -0.96
C VAL A 42 20.08 14.11 -2.05
N HIS A 43 20.94 13.98 -3.05
CA HIS A 43 20.82 12.96 -4.09
C HIS A 43 21.08 11.58 -3.49
N GLN A 44 20.19 10.63 -3.75
CA GLN A 44 20.29 9.26 -3.27
C GLN A 44 20.07 8.29 -4.42
N VAL A 45 20.96 7.30 -4.51
CA VAL A 45 20.82 6.15 -5.39
C VAL A 45 20.71 4.91 -4.53
N ILE A 46 19.63 4.15 -4.73
CA ILE A 46 19.36 2.91 -4.02
C ILE A 46 19.36 1.76 -5.03
N VAL A 47 20.14 0.74 -4.74
CA VAL A 47 20.25 -0.47 -5.56
C VAL A 47 19.50 -1.60 -4.88
N TRP A 48 18.59 -2.22 -5.62
CA TRP A 48 17.90 -3.44 -5.21
C TRP A 48 18.50 -4.64 -5.92
N LEU A 49 18.96 -5.61 -5.13
CA LEU A 49 19.50 -6.87 -5.59
C LEU A 49 18.59 -8.01 -5.17
N LYS A 50 18.41 -8.99 -6.06
CA LYS A 50 17.64 -10.20 -5.79
C LYS A 50 18.46 -11.42 -6.18
N PHE A 51 18.61 -12.34 -5.23
CA PHE A 51 19.36 -13.58 -5.38
C PHE A 51 18.50 -14.77 -5.04
N ASP A 52 18.82 -15.90 -5.67
CA ASP A 52 18.37 -17.19 -5.17
C ASP A 52 19.12 -17.45 -3.85
N ALA A 53 18.48 -18.10 -2.87
CA ALA A 53 19.10 -18.33 -1.56
C ALA A 53 20.44 -19.10 -1.64
N GLU A 54 20.60 -19.94 -2.67
CA GLU A 54 21.82 -20.74 -2.92
C GLU A 54 22.80 -20.05 -3.89
N ASP A 55 22.54 -18.81 -4.33
CA ASP A 55 23.42 -18.11 -5.27
C ASP A 55 24.76 -17.77 -4.60
N PRO A 56 25.90 -18.26 -5.13
CA PRO A 56 27.21 -18.02 -4.53
C PRO A 56 27.62 -16.54 -4.50
N LEU A 57 26.97 -15.67 -5.30
CA LEU A 57 27.21 -14.23 -5.28
C LEU A 57 26.72 -13.55 -4.01
N VAL A 58 25.77 -14.14 -3.29
CA VAL A 58 25.25 -13.62 -2.01
C VAL A 58 26.40 -13.42 -1.02
N MET A 59 27.28 -14.41 -0.89
CA MET A 59 28.41 -14.35 0.04
C MET A 59 29.42 -13.28 -0.39
N LYS A 60 29.73 -13.18 -1.68
CA LYS A 60 30.64 -12.14 -2.21
C LYS A 60 30.11 -10.73 -1.93
N VAL A 61 28.81 -10.51 -2.12
CA VAL A 61 28.18 -9.21 -1.83
C VAL A 61 28.22 -8.92 -0.32
N ARG A 62 27.84 -9.88 0.53
CA ARG A 62 27.91 -9.72 1.99
C ARG A 62 29.33 -9.41 2.48
N GLU A 63 30.34 -10.10 1.93
CA GLU A 63 31.75 -9.85 2.26
C GLU A 63 32.22 -8.46 1.83
N TYR A 64 31.85 -8.02 0.62
CA TYR A 64 32.16 -6.68 0.13
C TYR A 64 31.51 -5.60 1.03
N LEU A 65 30.22 -5.73 1.31
CA LEU A 65 29.50 -4.78 2.16
C LEU A 65 30.11 -4.73 3.58
N LYS A 66 30.42 -5.89 4.16
CA LYS A 66 31.09 -6.00 5.46
C LYS A 66 32.46 -5.33 5.47
N LYS A 67 33.27 -5.50 4.42
CA LYS A 67 34.59 -4.85 4.27
C LYS A 67 34.48 -3.32 4.30
N HIS A 68 33.37 -2.77 3.82
CA HIS A 68 33.10 -1.33 3.78
C HIS A 68 32.22 -0.84 4.95
N GLY A 69 31.90 -1.69 5.93
CA GLY A 69 31.09 -1.31 7.08
C GLY A 69 29.64 -0.98 6.73
N VAL A 70 29.13 -1.47 5.59
CA VAL A 70 27.76 -1.25 5.14
C VAL A 70 26.91 -2.46 5.51
N GLU A 71 25.79 -2.21 6.20
CA GLU A 71 24.78 -3.23 6.45
C GLU A 71 23.66 -3.08 5.41
N PRO A 72 23.42 -4.09 4.54
CA PRO A 72 22.33 -4.01 3.59
C PRO A 72 20.99 -4.06 4.33
N TRP A 73 20.00 -3.34 3.80
CA TRP A 73 18.62 -3.55 4.19
C TRP A 73 18.01 -4.70 3.39
N GLY A 74 17.01 -5.37 3.93
CA GLY A 74 16.36 -6.51 3.27
C GLY A 74 16.46 -7.79 4.08
N GLY A 75 16.16 -8.91 3.43
CA GLY A 75 16.05 -10.19 4.12
C GLY A 75 15.72 -11.33 3.17
N GLU A 76 15.55 -12.49 3.79
CA GLU A 76 15.12 -13.71 3.12
C GLU A 76 13.59 -13.74 3.06
N TYR A 77 13.06 -14.11 1.90
CA TYR A 77 11.63 -14.34 1.72
C TYR A 77 11.38 -15.43 0.69
N THR A 78 10.19 -16.02 0.76
CA THR A 78 9.75 -17.02 -0.20
C THR A 78 9.03 -16.33 -1.36
N GLU A 79 9.50 -16.58 -2.58
CA GLU A 79 8.81 -16.23 -3.80
C GLU A 79 7.86 -17.36 -4.23
N TYR A 80 6.62 -16.99 -4.52
CA TYR A 80 5.54 -17.89 -4.89
C TYR A 80 5.19 -17.75 -6.37
N SER A 81 5.26 -18.86 -7.10
CA SER A 81 4.81 -18.94 -8.49
C SER A 81 3.30 -18.71 -8.61
N ASP A 82 2.81 -18.54 -9.84
CA ASP A 82 1.36 -18.48 -10.08
C ASP A 82 0.69 -19.79 -9.66
N GLU A 83 1.31 -20.94 -9.92
CA GLU A 83 0.83 -22.25 -9.49
C GLU A 83 0.76 -22.36 -7.96
N ASP A 84 1.81 -21.92 -7.26
CA ASP A 84 1.79 -21.89 -5.78
C ASP A 84 0.61 -21.04 -5.28
N ARG A 85 0.34 -19.90 -5.93
CA ARG A 85 -0.77 -19.00 -5.57
C ARG A 85 -2.14 -19.61 -5.89
N GLN A 86 -2.30 -20.32 -7.00
CA GLN A 86 -3.54 -21.02 -7.35
C GLN A 86 -3.83 -22.19 -6.40
N ASN A 87 -2.79 -22.86 -5.91
CA ASN A 87 -2.90 -23.98 -5.00
C ASN A 87 -2.88 -23.57 -3.51
N ALA A 88 -2.67 -22.29 -3.22
CA ALA A 88 -2.63 -21.79 -1.85
C ALA A 88 -4.00 -21.91 -1.18
N ARG A 89 -4.05 -22.52 0.01
CA ARG A 89 -5.29 -22.61 0.81
C ARG A 89 -5.72 -21.27 1.38
N LEU A 90 -4.76 -20.39 1.62
CA LEU A 90 -4.97 -19.03 2.09
C LEU A 90 -4.02 -18.09 1.35
N LEU A 91 -4.52 -16.90 1.01
CA LEU A 91 -3.74 -15.82 0.45
C LEU A 91 -3.88 -14.59 1.33
N TRP A 92 -2.76 -13.97 1.70
CA TRP A 92 -2.78 -12.66 2.31
C TRP A 92 -3.03 -11.61 1.22
N MET A 93 -4.22 -11.01 1.25
CA MET A 93 -4.55 -9.91 0.36
C MET A 93 -3.87 -8.60 0.78
N ARG A 94 -3.09 -8.02 -0.13
CA ARG A 94 -2.57 -6.65 -0.01
C ARG A 94 -2.63 -5.99 -1.41
N PRO A 95 -3.71 -5.25 -1.72
CA PRO A 95 -3.88 -4.63 -3.03
C PRO A 95 -3.04 -3.37 -3.13
N ALA A 96 -2.32 -3.19 -4.25
CA ALA A 96 -1.43 -2.06 -4.50
C ALA A 96 -0.48 -1.79 -3.32
N ASN A 97 0.44 -2.74 -3.05
CA ASN A 97 1.35 -2.73 -1.90
C ASN A 97 2.14 -1.43 -1.68
N ASP A 98 2.32 -0.65 -2.75
CA ASP A 98 3.04 0.61 -2.84
C ASP A 98 2.14 1.85 -2.66
N VAL A 99 0.84 1.65 -2.45
CA VAL A 99 -0.16 2.71 -2.36
C VAL A 99 -0.98 2.54 -1.09
N GLU A 100 -0.81 3.47 -0.15
CA GLU A 100 -1.61 3.54 1.06
C GLU A 100 -2.34 4.89 1.11
N ILE A 101 -3.67 4.83 1.13
CA ILE A 101 -4.53 6.02 1.18
C ILE A 101 -5.02 6.30 2.60
N CYS A 102 -5.38 7.54 2.88
CA CYS A 102 -5.94 7.92 4.17
C CYS A 102 -7.47 7.77 4.20
N ALA A 103 -8.00 6.99 5.14
CA ALA A 103 -9.42 6.69 5.28
C ALA A 103 -9.84 6.37 6.72
N GLY A 104 -11.12 6.01 6.90
CA GLY A 104 -11.62 5.38 8.13
C GLY A 104 -12.04 6.37 9.21
N PHE A 105 -11.88 5.97 10.47
CA PHE A 105 -12.35 6.73 11.64
C PHE A 105 -11.83 8.17 11.68
N ASN A 106 -10.57 8.38 11.30
CA ASN A 106 -9.93 9.71 11.27
C ASN A 106 -10.62 10.70 10.31
N TYR A 107 -11.42 10.19 9.37
CA TYR A 107 -12.13 10.96 8.36
C TYR A 107 -13.64 11.04 8.62
N GLY A 108 -14.10 10.57 9.78
CA GLY A 108 -15.51 10.62 10.19
C GLY A 108 -16.31 9.38 9.84
N THR A 109 -15.63 8.26 9.54
CA THR A 109 -16.31 6.97 9.46
C THR A 109 -16.74 6.54 10.86
N GLU A 110 -18.01 6.23 11.03
CA GLU A 110 -18.63 5.86 12.30
C GLU A 110 -18.68 4.34 12.47
N TYR A 111 -18.57 3.91 13.72
CA TYR A 111 -18.55 2.51 14.11
C TYR A 111 -19.44 2.30 15.35
N ASP A 112 -20.17 1.19 15.36
CA ASP A 112 -20.81 0.65 16.55
C ASP A 112 -19.78 -0.10 17.39
N LEU A 113 -19.55 0.41 18.60
CA LEU A 113 -18.61 -0.14 19.58
C LEU A 113 -19.30 -1.02 20.63
N THR A 114 -20.63 -1.20 20.57
CA THR A 114 -21.41 -1.89 21.61
C THR A 114 -20.89 -3.30 21.90
N ASN A 115 -20.46 -4.02 20.87
CA ASN A 115 -19.90 -5.38 20.98
C ASN A 115 -18.38 -5.43 20.78
N ALA A 116 -17.73 -4.29 20.67
CA ALA A 116 -16.29 -4.21 20.48
C ALA A 116 -15.56 -4.42 21.81
N CYS A 117 -14.29 -4.83 21.75
CA CYS A 117 -13.45 -4.87 22.94
C CYS A 117 -13.32 -3.46 23.55
N PRO A 118 -13.60 -3.26 24.84
CA PRO A 118 -13.56 -1.93 25.45
C PRO A 118 -12.14 -1.34 25.54
N ASN A 119 -11.09 -2.16 25.39
CA ASN A 119 -9.70 -1.70 25.47
C ASN A 119 -9.07 -1.40 24.10
N CYS A 120 -9.38 -2.19 23.06
CA CYS A 120 -8.76 -2.02 21.74
C CYS A 120 -9.76 -1.82 20.60
N HIS A 121 -11.06 -1.81 20.89
CA HIS A 121 -12.15 -1.68 19.91
C HIS A 121 -12.19 -2.76 18.82
N ALA A 122 -11.39 -3.82 18.92
CA ALA A 122 -11.48 -4.95 18.01
C ALA A 122 -12.89 -5.55 18.05
N GLY A 123 -13.46 -5.78 16.86
CA GLY A 123 -14.87 -6.19 16.71
C GLY A 123 -15.85 -5.03 16.49
N ALA A 124 -15.38 -3.78 16.46
CA ALA A 124 -16.18 -2.63 16.05
C ALA A 124 -16.79 -2.85 14.65
N LYS A 125 -18.08 -2.54 14.51
CA LYS A 125 -18.81 -2.68 13.24
C LYS A 125 -19.02 -1.32 12.60
N GLN A 126 -18.57 -1.13 11.37
CA GLN A 126 -18.82 0.11 10.65
C GLN A 126 -20.33 0.33 10.45
N THR A 127 -20.81 1.53 10.76
CA THR A 127 -22.24 1.91 10.64
C THR A 127 -22.49 3.01 9.62
N SER A 128 -21.47 3.76 9.21
CA SER A 128 -21.56 4.76 8.14
C SER A 128 -20.90 4.29 6.83
N VAL A 129 -20.99 5.14 5.82
CA VAL A 129 -20.11 5.06 4.63
C VAL A 129 -18.65 5.22 5.03
N LEU A 130 -17.72 4.71 4.22
CA LEU A 130 -16.30 4.96 4.40
C LEU A 130 -15.95 6.36 3.88
N TYR A 131 -15.35 7.17 4.74
CA TYR A 131 -14.76 8.44 4.34
C TYR A 131 -13.27 8.30 4.03
N VAL A 132 -12.86 8.85 2.89
CA VAL A 132 -11.47 8.99 2.46
C VAL A 132 -11.09 10.46 2.37
N ASP A 133 -9.78 10.73 2.45
CA ASP A 133 -9.25 12.05 2.14
C ASP A 133 -9.51 12.43 0.67
N ASN A 134 -9.89 13.68 0.41
CA ASN A 134 -10.14 14.15 -0.95
C ASN A 134 -8.87 14.21 -1.80
N ASP A 135 -7.72 14.45 -1.18
CA ASP A 135 -6.44 14.54 -1.89
C ASP A 135 -6.00 13.18 -2.47
N GLU A 136 -6.55 12.08 -1.95
CA GLU A 136 -6.25 10.72 -2.37
C GLU A 136 -7.05 10.28 -3.61
N ILE A 137 -8.03 11.06 -4.07
CA ILE A 137 -8.96 10.66 -5.13
C ILE A 137 -8.24 10.39 -6.45
N ALA A 138 -7.21 11.16 -6.77
CA ALA A 138 -6.39 10.94 -7.96
C ALA A 138 -5.65 9.60 -7.88
N THR A 139 -5.09 9.27 -6.71
CA THR A 139 -4.42 7.99 -6.43
C THR A 139 -5.42 6.83 -6.55
N ILE A 140 -6.53 6.88 -5.81
CA ILE A 140 -7.59 5.87 -5.82
C ILE A 140 -8.07 5.54 -7.25
N ARG A 141 -8.16 6.55 -8.12
CA ARG A 141 -8.65 6.38 -9.50
C ARG A 141 -7.68 5.65 -10.42
N LYS A 142 -6.37 5.67 -10.13
CA LYS A 142 -5.33 5.00 -10.94
C LYS A 142 -5.32 3.49 -10.75
N HIS A 143 -5.91 2.97 -9.69
CA HIS A 143 -5.86 1.55 -9.34
C HIS A 143 -7.25 0.92 -9.35
N ARG A 144 -7.29 -0.38 -9.67
CA ARG A 144 -8.52 -1.19 -9.64
C ARG A 144 -8.92 -1.61 -8.22
N ALA A 145 -7.93 -1.73 -7.34
CA ALA A 145 -8.08 -1.97 -5.92
C ALA A 145 -6.98 -1.20 -5.17
N VAL A 146 -7.31 -0.63 -4.02
CA VAL A 146 -6.36 0.05 -3.12
C VAL A 146 -6.66 -0.32 -1.68
N GLN A 147 -5.66 -0.21 -0.82
CA GLN A 147 -5.80 -0.38 0.61
C GLN A 147 -5.55 0.95 1.32
N ALA A 148 -6.38 1.25 2.32
CA ALA A 148 -6.14 2.36 3.24
C ALA A 148 -5.14 1.96 4.33
N TRP A 149 -4.54 2.95 5.00
CA TRP A 149 -3.68 2.71 6.18
C TRP A 149 -4.37 1.86 7.26
N THR A 150 -5.65 2.10 7.50
CA THR A 150 -6.52 1.35 8.41
C THR A 150 -7.02 0.00 7.82
N ARG A 151 -6.44 -0.40 6.68
CA ARG A 151 -6.61 -1.65 5.91
C ARG A 151 -7.97 -1.85 5.25
N GLU A 152 -8.85 -0.86 5.24
CA GLU A 152 -10.05 -0.91 4.39
C GLU A 152 -9.63 -1.05 2.93
N VAL A 153 -10.33 -1.93 2.21
CA VAL A 153 -10.04 -2.21 0.81
C VAL A 153 -11.10 -1.57 -0.05
N LEU A 154 -10.68 -0.76 -1.02
CA LEU A 154 -11.56 -0.13 -2.00
C LEU A 154 -11.35 -0.78 -3.35
N VAL A 155 -12.43 -0.99 -4.09
CA VAL A 155 -12.41 -1.57 -5.43
C VAL A 155 -13.19 -0.73 -6.43
N ASP A 156 -12.77 -0.77 -7.69
CA ASP A 156 -13.54 -0.21 -8.79
C ASP A 156 -14.80 -1.04 -9.10
N GLY A 157 -15.76 -0.45 -9.82
CA GLY A 157 -17.00 -1.13 -10.18
C GLY A 157 -16.80 -2.39 -11.03
N GLY A 158 -15.73 -2.46 -11.83
CA GLY A 158 -15.41 -3.64 -12.62
C GLY A 158 -14.90 -4.80 -11.77
N MET A 159 -14.15 -4.52 -10.71
CA MET A 159 -13.68 -5.49 -9.75
C MET A 159 -14.81 -5.96 -8.84
N ARG A 160 -15.65 -5.04 -8.34
CA ARG A 160 -16.89 -5.40 -7.63
C ARG A 160 -17.73 -6.36 -8.46
N LYS A 161 -17.98 -6.02 -9.74
CA LYS A 161 -18.75 -6.90 -10.63
C LYS A 161 -18.13 -8.30 -10.73
N LYS A 162 -16.81 -8.39 -10.92
CA LYS A 162 -16.10 -9.69 -10.97
C LYS A 162 -16.24 -10.50 -9.69
N LEU A 163 -16.12 -9.86 -8.52
CA LEU A 163 -16.29 -10.53 -7.23
C LEU A 163 -17.72 -11.06 -7.05
N VAL A 164 -18.72 -10.26 -7.42
CA VAL A 164 -20.14 -10.65 -7.37
C VAL A 164 -20.44 -11.78 -8.36
N ASP A 165 -20.02 -11.64 -9.63
CA ASP A 165 -20.25 -12.65 -10.66
C ASP A 165 -19.60 -14.00 -10.32
N ALA A 166 -18.44 -13.96 -9.64
CA ALA A 166 -17.74 -15.16 -9.18
C ALA A 166 -18.36 -15.79 -7.92
N GLY A 167 -19.39 -15.18 -7.32
CA GLY A 167 -20.05 -15.71 -6.13
C GLY A 167 -19.17 -15.70 -4.87
N ILE A 168 -18.21 -14.77 -4.79
CA ILE A 168 -17.27 -14.65 -3.67
C ILE A 168 -18.04 -14.42 -2.36
N THR A 169 -17.68 -15.18 -1.33
CA THR A 169 -18.33 -15.19 -0.02
C THR A 169 -17.50 -14.47 1.06
N GLY A 170 -18.16 -14.08 2.16
CA GLY A 170 -17.51 -13.43 3.30
C GLY A 170 -17.27 -11.93 3.15
N ILE A 171 -17.82 -11.33 2.08
CA ILE A 171 -17.77 -9.88 1.83
C ILE A 171 -19.16 -9.29 1.60
N SER A 172 -19.30 -8.03 1.96
CA SER A 172 -20.31 -7.12 1.43
C SER A 172 -19.65 -5.84 0.90
N PHE A 173 -20.45 -4.96 0.29
CA PHE A 173 -19.98 -3.73 -0.32
C PHE A 173 -20.61 -2.51 0.35
N GLY A 174 -19.76 -1.55 0.74
CA GLY A 174 -20.16 -0.27 1.32
C GLY A 174 -19.81 0.91 0.41
N ASP A 175 -20.57 2.00 0.54
CA ASP A 175 -20.31 3.23 -0.20
C ASP A 175 -19.04 3.95 0.30
N VAL A 176 -18.37 4.65 -0.62
CA VAL A 176 -17.18 5.46 -0.31
C VAL A 176 -17.43 6.93 -0.66
N ARG A 177 -17.05 7.83 0.26
CA ARG A 177 -17.14 9.28 0.07
C ARG A 177 -15.81 9.97 0.34
N ALA A 178 -15.50 11.01 -0.44
CA ALA A 178 -14.36 11.88 -0.22
C ALA A 178 -14.78 13.01 0.72
N ARG A 179 -14.02 13.24 1.78
CA ARG A 179 -14.25 14.36 2.70
C ARG A 179 -13.38 15.55 2.27
N HIS A 180 -14.02 16.70 2.09
CA HIS A 180 -13.36 17.96 1.74
C HIS A 180 -12.96 18.71 3.01
N GLU A 181 -11.96 19.59 2.92
CA GLU A 181 -11.52 20.43 4.04
C GLU A 181 -12.65 21.28 4.63
N ASN A 182 -13.60 21.70 3.79
CA ASN A 182 -14.78 22.48 4.20
C ASN A 182 -15.89 21.63 4.86
N GLY A 183 -15.63 20.36 5.15
CA GLY A 183 -16.58 19.43 5.77
C GLY A 183 -17.65 18.86 4.82
N LYS A 184 -17.70 19.29 3.56
CA LYS A 184 -18.55 18.69 2.55
C LYS A 184 -18.00 17.33 2.12
N TRP A 185 -18.84 16.55 1.44
CA TRP A 185 -18.45 15.27 0.89
C TRP A 185 -18.86 15.14 -0.58
N SER A 186 -18.15 14.28 -1.31
CA SER A 186 -18.50 13.88 -2.67
C SER A 186 -18.44 12.36 -2.83
N MET A 187 -19.22 11.83 -3.77
CA MET A 187 -19.18 10.40 -4.09
C MET A 187 -17.84 10.03 -4.72
N VAL A 188 -17.30 8.89 -4.29
CA VAL A 188 -16.16 8.25 -4.94
C VAL A 188 -16.71 7.09 -5.76
N ALA A 189 -16.29 6.97 -7.02
CA ALA A 189 -16.69 5.84 -7.89
C ALA A 189 -15.93 4.56 -7.51
N ARG A 190 -16.07 4.15 -6.25
CA ARG A 190 -15.44 3.00 -5.60
C ARG A 190 -16.39 2.44 -4.56
N ASP A 191 -16.25 1.15 -4.33
CA ASP A 191 -16.93 0.43 -3.26
C ASP A 191 -15.90 -0.05 -2.25
N GLN A 192 -16.23 0.03 -0.97
CA GLN A 192 -15.46 -0.60 0.10
C GLN A 192 -15.83 -2.08 0.17
N ILE A 193 -14.83 -2.96 0.27
CA ILE A 193 -15.04 -4.34 0.69
C ILE A 193 -15.15 -4.35 2.22
N LEU A 194 -16.32 -4.76 2.72
CA LEU A 194 -16.55 -5.05 4.13
C LEU A 194 -16.41 -6.56 4.34
N ILE A 195 -15.40 -6.98 5.10
CA ILE A 195 -15.19 -8.40 5.39
C ILE A 195 -16.02 -8.77 6.61
N GLU A 196 -16.93 -9.74 6.45
CA GLU A 196 -17.97 -10.05 7.44
C GLU A 196 -17.63 -11.28 8.30
N HIS A 197 -16.62 -12.04 7.90
CA HIS A 197 -16.19 -13.24 8.58
C HIS A 197 -14.82 -13.05 9.23
N SER A 198 -14.66 -13.57 10.46
CA SER A 198 -13.37 -13.62 11.14
C SER A 198 -12.94 -15.07 11.32
N MET A 199 -11.68 -15.36 11.00
CA MET A 199 -11.07 -16.67 11.26
C MET A 199 -10.97 -16.94 12.76
N PRO A 200 -10.79 -18.21 13.18
CA PRO A 200 -10.40 -18.52 14.55
C PRO A 200 -9.03 -17.88 14.89
N PRO A 201 -8.64 -17.83 16.18
CA PRO A 201 -7.28 -17.48 16.57
C PRO A 201 -6.26 -18.41 15.91
N MET A 202 -5.17 -17.84 15.39
CA MET A 202 -4.03 -18.59 14.90
C MET A 202 -3.42 -19.43 16.04
N ARG A 203 -3.02 -20.66 15.72
CA ARG A 203 -2.39 -21.57 16.67
C ARG A 203 -0.89 -21.36 16.77
N GLY A 204 -0.30 -21.82 17.86
CA GLY A 204 1.14 -21.77 18.13
C GLY A 204 1.48 -20.81 19.26
N GLU A 205 2.68 -20.98 19.80
CA GLU A 205 3.22 -20.08 20.82
C GLU A 205 3.46 -18.70 20.22
N LEU A 206 3.11 -17.67 20.97
CA LEU A 206 3.46 -16.30 20.61
C LEU A 206 4.91 -16.06 21.02
N SER A 207 5.66 -15.35 20.19
CA SER A 207 6.96 -14.85 20.65
C SER A 207 6.75 -13.90 21.82
N ALA A 208 7.74 -13.74 22.70
CA ALA A 208 7.65 -12.76 23.81
C ALA A 208 7.29 -11.35 23.30
N LYS A 209 7.81 -11.00 22.12
CA LYS A 209 7.47 -9.75 21.43
C LYS A 209 6.01 -9.70 21.00
N ASP A 210 5.48 -10.78 20.42
CA ASP A 210 4.08 -10.87 20.03
C ASP A 210 3.14 -10.77 21.24
N GLU A 211 3.52 -11.34 22.39
CA GLU A 211 2.75 -11.21 23.64
C GLU A 211 2.62 -9.77 24.15
N GLU A 212 3.64 -8.93 23.95
CA GLU A 212 3.61 -7.51 24.31
C GLU A 212 2.55 -6.72 23.52
N TYR A 213 2.21 -7.16 22.31
CA TYR A 213 1.23 -6.49 21.44
C TYR A 213 -0.20 -7.01 21.62
N LEU A 214 -0.43 -8.00 22.50
CA LEU A 214 -1.78 -8.48 22.80
C LEU A 214 -2.57 -7.46 23.60
N CYS A 215 -3.81 -7.22 23.18
CA CYS A 215 -4.77 -6.54 24.02
C CYS A 215 -4.95 -7.30 25.33
N LYS A 216 -4.78 -6.60 26.46
CA LYS A 216 -4.88 -7.20 27.80
C LYS A 216 -6.27 -7.73 28.14
N VAL A 217 -7.30 -7.28 27.40
CA VAL A 217 -8.71 -7.68 27.63
C VAL A 217 -9.13 -8.80 26.70
N CYS A 218 -9.14 -8.57 25.38
CA CYS A 218 -9.64 -9.55 24.40
C CYS A 218 -8.55 -10.46 23.83
N ARG A 219 -7.28 -10.23 24.16
CA ARG A 219 -6.11 -10.96 23.66
C ARG A 219 -5.92 -10.93 22.15
N ARG A 220 -6.65 -10.07 21.41
CA ARG A 220 -6.40 -9.79 19.98
C ARG A 220 -5.24 -8.82 19.80
N GLY A 221 -4.62 -8.82 18.61
CA GLY A 221 -3.40 -8.07 18.29
C GLY A 221 -2.16 -8.85 18.71
N GLY A 222 -1.13 -8.97 17.87
CA GLY A 222 0.10 -9.68 18.27
C GLY A 222 0.45 -10.92 17.46
N ARG A 223 0.23 -10.91 16.14
CA ARG A 223 1.12 -11.65 15.24
C ARG A 223 1.53 -10.73 14.12
N MET A 224 2.59 -9.95 14.38
CA MET A 224 3.16 -9.03 13.38
C MET A 224 4.18 -9.72 12.47
N SER A 225 4.74 -10.84 12.94
CA SER A 225 5.60 -11.71 12.15
C SER A 225 4.73 -12.64 11.30
N SER A 226 5.15 -12.95 10.07
CA SER A 226 4.52 -13.98 9.23
C SER A 226 4.73 -15.33 9.91
N PRO A 227 3.74 -15.91 10.60
CA PRO A 227 3.96 -17.20 11.24
C PRO A 227 4.10 -18.25 10.14
N ASP A 228 5.07 -19.15 10.25
CA ASP A 228 5.36 -20.12 9.19
C ASP A 228 4.14 -21.00 8.87
N LYS A 229 3.23 -21.25 9.84
CA LYS A 229 1.94 -21.97 9.66
C LYS A 229 0.90 -21.59 10.72
N PRO A 230 0.08 -20.53 10.53
CA PRO A 230 -0.83 -20.06 11.56
C PRO A 230 -2.08 -20.92 11.77
N TYR A 231 -2.53 -21.63 10.73
CA TYR A 231 -3.79 -22.36 10.70
C TYR A 231 -3.55 -23.79 10.23
N ARG A 232 -4.25 -24.74 10.86
CA ARG A 232 -4.32 -26.12 10.39
C ARG A 232 -5.46 -26.29 9.41
N GLU A 233 -5.47 -27.40 8.68
CA GLU A 233 -6.51 -27.67 7.68
C GLU A 233 -7.91 -27.69 8.31
N GLU A 234 -8.02 -28.23 9.53
CA GLU A 234 -9.27 -28.26 10.28
C GLU A 234 -9.78 -26.87 10.69
N ASP A 235 -8.88 -25.90 10.91
CA ASP A 235 -9.25 -24.52 11.25
C ASP A 235 -9.86 -23.79 10.04
N LEU A 236 -9.63 -24.30 8.83
CA LEU A 236 -10.09 -23.70 7.58
C LEU A 236 -11.44 -24.27 7.10
N VAL A 237 -11.99 -25.27 7.79
CA VAL A 237 -13.27 -25.86 7.43
C VAL A 237 -14.39 -24.83 7.61
N GLY A 238 -15.13 -24.57 6.53
CA GLY A 238 -16.24 -23.61 6.52
C GLY A 238 -15.81 -22.14 6.44
N MET A 239 -14.52 -21.84 6.26
CA MET A 239 -14.06 -20.48 5.98
C MET A 239 -14.69 -19.94 4.69
N LYS A 240 -14.81 -18.62 4.64
CA LYS A 240 -15.28 -17.90 3.45
C LYS A 240 -14.11 -17.60 2.53
N ASP A 241 -14.39 -17.06 1.35
CA ASP A 241 -13.33 -16.64 0.42
C ASP A 241 -12.52 -15.45 0.99
N PHE A 242 -13.19 -14.56 1.72
CA PHE A 242 -12.58 -13.45 2.44
C PHE A 242 -12.85 -13.56 3.93
N ASN A 243 -11.79 -13.43 4.72
CA ASN A 243 -11.85 -13.49 6.17
C ASN A 243 -10.87 -12.49 6.78
N LEU A 244 -11.26 -11.86 7.88
CA LEU A 244 -10.34 -11.17 8.76
C LEU A 244 -9.58 -12.20 9.59
N THR A 245 -8.29 -12.01 9.80
CA THR A 245 -7.58 -12.78 10.82
C THR A 245 -8.07 -12.36 12.20
N TRP A 246 -8.11 -13.30 13.15
CA TRP A 246 -8.54 -12.99 14.50
C TRP A 246 -7.62 -11.99 15.20
N GLU A 247 -6.32 -12.06 14.87
CA GLU A 247 -5.25 -11.23 15.41
C GLU A 247 -5.36 -9.79 14.94
N TRP A 248 -6.18 -9.51 13.92
CA TRP A 248 -6.25 -8.20 13.33
C TRP A 248 -7.21 -7.28 14.08
N PHE A 249 -6.74 -6.07 14.36
CA PHE A 249 -7.45 -5.09 15.20
C PHE A 249 -7.95 -3.88 14.43
N GLY A 250 -7.60 -3.68 13.16
CA GLY A 250 -7.67 -2.34 12.57
C GLY A 250 -6.76 -1.39 13.32
N GLU A 251 -6.28 -0.32 12.69
CA GLU A 251 -5.54 0.69 13.44
C GLU A 251 -6.51 1.58 14.25
N PHE A 252 -7.18 1.01 15.26
CA PHE A 252 -8.01 1.74 16.21
C PHE A 252 -7.14 2.39 17.30
N TRP A 253 -6.42 3.44 16.94
CA TRP A 253 -5.67 4.29 17.87
C TRP A 253 -6.55 5.42 18.43
N ALA A 254 -7.71 5.08 19.00
CA ALA A 254 -8.67 6.10 19.46
C ALA A 254 -8.09 6.92 20.62
N GLU A 255 -7.54 6.26 21.65
CA GLU A 255 -7.08 6.93 22.87
C GLU A 255 -5.68 7.57 22.71
N ASP A 256 -4.81 6.97 21.90
CA ASP A 256 -3.42 7.41 21.80
C ASP A 256 -3.27 8.70 20.95
N LYS A 257 -4.25 9.03 20.10
CA LYS A 257 -4.20 10.24 19.27
C LYS A 257 -4.66 11.51 20.00
N GLU A 258 -5.66 11.45 20.88
CA GLU A 258 -5.98 12.61 21.72
C GLU A 258 -4.81 12.94 22.63
N LYS A 259 -4.21 11.91 23.24
CA LYS A 259 -3.01 12.04 24.05
C LYS A 259 -1.82 12.58 23.25
N ARG A 260 -1.54 12.06 22.05
CA ARG A 260 -0.50 12.58 21.15
C ARG A 260 -0.81 13.96 20.59
N ARG A 261 -2.09 14.34 20.38
CA ARG A 261 -2.49 15.70 19.98
C ARG A 261 -2.30 16.69 21.11
N SER A 262 -2.65 16.30 22.34
CA SER A 262 -2.40 17.11 23.53
C SER A 262 -0.91 17.23 23.86
N GLU A 263 -0.11 16.18 23.58
CA GLU A 263 1.33 16.17 23.83
C GLU A 263 2.15 16.84 22.71
N LYS A 264 1.69 16.81 21.44
CA LYS A 264 2.35 17.47 20.30
C LYS A 264 1.88 18.90 20.04
N ALA A 265 1.05 19.48 20.89
CA ALA A 265 0.66 20.88 20.78
C ALA A 265 1.42 21.75 21.80
N PRO A 266 2.68 22.15 21.55
CA PRO A 266 3.06 23.50 21.92
C PRO A 266 2.29 24.44 20.99
N GLU A 267 1.47 25.30 21.58
CA GLU A 267 0.62 26.31 20.94
C GLU A 267 1.42 27.39 20.17
N SER A 268 2.69 27.14 19.82
CA SER A 268 3.57 28.10 19.20
C SER A 268 4.07 27.60 17.83
N LYS A 269 3.68 28.37 16.80
CA LYS A 269 4.24 28.43 15.45
C LYS A 269 3.83 27.30 14.48
N ARG A 270 2.56 27.32 14.04
CA ARG A 270 2.30 27.06 12.62
C ARG A 270 3.05 28.14 11.82
N PRO A 271 3.90 27.81 10.84
CA PRO A 271 4.46 28.81 9.95
C PRO A 271 3.29 29.49 9.23
N ARG A 272 3.13 30.80 9.45
CA ARG A 272 2.37 31.63 8.51
C ARG A 272 3.15 31.54 7.20
N HIS A 273 2.61 30.87 6.20
CA HIS A 273 3.08 31.08 4.84
C HIS A 273 3.03 32.59 4.59
N ALA A 274 4.21 33.14 4.31
CA ALA A 274 4.45 34.55 4.18
C ALA A 274 3.59 35.14 3.05
N GLN A 275 2.82 36.16 3.41
CA GLN A 275 2.47 37.26 2.53
C GLN A 275 3.75 38.06 2.22
N SER A 276 4.21 38.03 0.97
CA SER A 276 5.01 39.05 0.27
C SER A 276 5.31 38.46 -1.12
N HIS A 277 4.85 38.98 -2.25
CA HIS A 277 5.06 40.34 -2.74
C HIS A 277 3.96 40.79 -3.74
N GLU A 278 3.31 41.92 -3.46
CA GLU A 278 3.01 42.97 -4.45
C GLU A 278 4.31 43.83 -4.59
N HIS A 279 4.72 44.51 -5.67
CA HIS A 279 4.08 45.03 -6.88
C HIS A 279 5.18 45.55 -7.87
N ILE A 280 5.10 45.22 -9.18
CA ILE A 280 5.08 46.12 -10.38
C ILE A 280 6.33 47.00 -10.74
N PRO A 281 6.75 47.16 -12.04
CA PRO A 281 5.88 47.68 -13.10
C PRO A 281 5.89 47.16 -14.54
N ARG A 282 4.70 47.38 -15.15
CA ARG A 282 4.35 47.44 -16.58
C ARG A 282 5.20 48.45 -17.36
N ARG A 283 5.73 48.05 -18.52
CA ARG A 283 5.58 48.71 -19.84
C ARG A 283 6.57 48.08 -20.83
N TRP A 284 6.07 47.47 -21.89
CA TRP A 284 6.36 47.84 -23.28
C TRP A 284 5.24 47.26 -24.16
N ARG A 285 4.77 48.09 -25.11
CA ARG A 285 3.61 47.88 -25.97
C ARG A 285 3.96 47.05 -27.21
N GLU A 286 2.91 46.45 -27.77
CA GLU A 286 2.50 46.27 -29.18
C GLU A 286 3.57 46.44 -30.28
N ILE A 287 3.61 45.55 -31.28
CA ILE A 287 3.02 45.68 -32.65
C ILE A 287 3.60 44.43 -33.39
N THR A 288 2.94 43.58 -34.19
CA THR A 288 1.84 43.70 -35.15
C THR A 288 1.27 42.31 -35.47
N ARG A 289 -0.04 42.24 -35.74
CA ARG A 289 -0.65 41.25 -36.65
C ARG A 289 -0.15 41.48 -38.07
N LEU A 290 -0.04 40.43 -38.87
CA LEU A 290 -0.54 40.41 -40.26
C LEU A 290 -0.73 38.95 -40.72
N ASP A 291 -1.78 38.80 -41.50
CA ASP A 291 -2.43 37.58 -41.97
C ASP A 291 -1.59 36.73 -42.94
N ALA A 292 -1.94 35.44 -43.08
CA ALA A 292 -2.51 34.93 -44.34
C ALA A 292 -2.69 33.40 -44.33
N GLY A 293 -3.92 32.95 -44.66
CA GLY A 293 -4.30 31.71 -45.36
C GLY A 293 -4.04 30.39 -44.63
N GLY A 294 -5.02 29.54 -44.35
CA GLY A 294 -6.14 29.16 -45.19
C GLY A 294 -5.82 27.84 -45.90
N HIS A 295 -6.30 26.70 -45.38
CA HIS A 295 -6.83 25.59 -46.19
C HIS A 295 -7.45 24.45 -45.35
N ARG A 296 -8.73 24.23 -45.64
CA ARG A 296 -9.50 22.97 -45.78
C ARG A 296 -9.10 21.70 -45.03
N ALA A 297 -10.12 21.23 -44.29
CA ALA A 297 -10.58 19.86 -44.07
C ALA A 297 -9.95 18.72 -44.88
N MET A 298 -9.56 17.65 -44.17
CA MET A 298 -9.76 16.24 -44.57
C MET A 298 -9.80 15.35 -43.31
N LYS A 299 -10.94 14.69 -43.07
CA LYS A 299 -11.02 13.33 -42.50
C LYS A 299 -10.56 12.37 -43.61
N PRO A 300 -9.90 11.22 -43.34
CA PRO A 300 -10.54 10.02 -42.78
C PRO A 300 -9.54 9.21 -41.89
N ARG A 301 -9.75 7.98 -41.40
CA ARG A 301 -10.57 6.84 -41.79
C ARG A 301 -10.59 5.84 -40.61
N GLN A 302 -11.75 5.24 -40.39
CA GLN A 302 -11.93 4.03 -39.59
C GLN A 302 -11.19 2.86 -40.26
N HIS A 303 -10.56 1.99 -39.46
CA HIS A 303 -10.32 0.60 -39.86
C HIS A 303 -11.12 -0.32 -38.94
N ASN A 304 -12.11 -0.97 -39.56
CA ASN A 304 -12.68 -2.24 -39.16
C ASN A 304 -11.60 -3.32 -39.27
N LEU A 305 -11.54 -4.20 -38.27
CA LEU A 305 -11.18 -5.60 -38.48
C LEU A 305 -12.20 -6.47 -37.75
N GLN A 306 -12.92 -7.25 -38.56
CA GLN A 306 -13.88 -8.26 -38.14
C GLN A 306 -13.17 -9.52 -37.65
N SER A 307 -13.95 -10.26 -36.86
CA SER A 307 -13.78 -11.62 -36.33
C SER A 307 -13.14 -12.68 -37.22
N THR A 308 -12.51 -13.66 -36.58
CA THR A 308 -12.78 -15.09 -36.82
C THR A 308 -12.69 -15.91 -35.52
N ARG A 309 -13.56 -16.91 -35.42
CA ARG A 309 -13.74 -17.93 -34.35
C ARG A 309 -12.77 -19.11 -34.51
N ALA A 310 -12.55 -19.86 -33.42
CA ALA A 310 -12.69 -21.33 -33.25
C ALA A 310 -11.71 -21.81 -32.14
N ILE A 311 -12.17 -22.23 -30.95
CA ILE A 311 -12.53 -23.61 -30.56
C ILE A 311 -11.48 -24.66 -30.96
N ARG A 312 -10.65 -25.06 -30.00
CA ARG A 312 -10.65 -26.40 -29.38
C ARG A 312 -10.18 -26.27 -27.94
#